data_AF-A0A1G2D3K7-F1
#
_entry.id   AF-A0A1G2D3K7-F1
#
_cell.length_a   1.000
_cell.length_b   1.000
_cell.length_c   1.000
_cell.angle_alpha   90.00
_cell.angle_beta   90.00
_cell.angle_gamma   90.00
#
_symmetry.space_group_name_H-M   'P 1'
#
loop_
_entity.id
_entity.type
_entity.pdbx_description
1 polymer ?
#
loop_
_entity_poly.entity_id
_entity_poly.type
_entity_poly.pdbx_seq_one_letter_code
_entity_poly.pdbx_strand_id
1 'polypeptide(L)'
;MFIVSRIKYTFWRKHALLILCATIIFAALVFVPGLGMEHGGAKRWIDLGVTTFQPGELLKFGLVVYLAAWLALFHKRIRSPYFGIVPLMIFFAIAAGLLLAQPDFGTFAIAAAAGAAMFITAGAAIRDIVLLSLIGLIAFAGMALFRPYFLERISTFLHPDDFQGSGYQIRQALIAVGSGGLLGRGFGQSVQKFNYLPEAHGDSIFAVAAEEFGLVGSTLLVLCYLLFALRGLWIGAHAPDMFGGLLAVGLITLITAQSFVNIASMLNLLPLTGVPLVFVSHGGTALLVAMAEVGIILNISRYRNV
;
A
#
# COMPACT_ATOMS: atom_id res chain seq x y z
N MET A 1 -17.11 -4.52 2.22
CA MET A 1 -16.99 -5.89 1.67
C MET A 1 -18.29 -6.47 1.11
N PHE A 2 -19.31 -6.77 1.94
CA PHE A 2 -20.51 -7.51 1.50
C PHE A 2 -21.25 -6.89 0.31
N ILE A 3 -21.56 -5.60 0.40
CA ILE A 3 -22.24 -4.85 -0.69
C ILE A 3 -21.39 -4.87 -1.97
N VAL A 4 -20.11 -4.52 -1.84
CA VAL A 4 -19.15 -4.47 -2.96
C VAL A 4 -19.01 -5.83 -3.65
N SER A 5 -19.03 -6.93 -2.88
CA SER A 5 -18.98 -8.29 -3.44
C SER A 5 -20.16 -8.65 -4.32
N ARG A 6 -21.29 -7.94 -4.22
CA ARG A 6 -22.49 -8.14 -5.07
C ARG A 6 -22.46 -7.30 -6.35
N ILE A 7 -21.62 -6.28 -6.42
CA ILE A 7 -21.47 -5.41 -7.60
C ILE A 7 -20.59 -6.13 -8.63
N LYS A 8 -21.13 -6.48 -9.79
CA LYS A 8 -20.40 -7.16 -10.86
C LYS A 8 -19.13 -6.38 -11.22
N TYR A 9 -17.99 -7.05 -11.31
CA TYR A 9 -16.70 -6.40 -11.48
C TYR A 9 -16.59 -5.53 -12.75
N THR A 10 -17.39 -5.83 -13.79
CA THR A 10 -17.50 -5.03 -15.01
C THR A 10 -18.00 -3.60 -14.77
N PHE A 11 -18.70 -3.35 -13.65
CA PHE A 11 -19.08 -2.01 -13.21
C PHE A 11 -17.86 -1.12 -13.02
N TRP A 12 -16.80 -1.62 -12.38
CA TRP A 12 -15.55 -0.89 -12.14
C TRP A 12 -14.87 -0.54 -13.45
N ARG A 13 -14.88 -1.44 -14.43
CA ARG A 13 -14.36 -1.18 -15.77
C ARG A 13 -15.09 -0.02 -16.46
N LYS A 14 -16.43 -0.04 -16.42
CA LYS A 14 -17.25 0.99 -17.08
C LYS A 14 -17.02 2.39 -16.50
N HIS A 15 -16.78 2.48 -15.18
CA HIS A 15 -16.62 3.75 -14.48
C HIS A 15 -15.16 4.07 -14.15
N ALA A 16 -14.19 3.36 -14.72
CA ALA A 16 -12.79 3.44 -14.32
C ALA A 16 -12.20 4.87 -14.39
N LEU A 17 -12.50 5.61 -15.47
CA LEU A 17 -12.06 7.01 -15.62
C LEU A 17 -12.74 7.93 -14.59
N LEU A 18 -14.05 7.77 -14.37
CA LEU A 18 -14.80 8.56 -13.39
C LEU A 18 -14.29 8.31 -11.97
N ILE A 19 -14.01 7.04 -11.63
CA ILE A 19 -13.40 6.66 -10.36
C ILE A 19 -12.05 7.35 -10.22
N LEU A 20 -11.16 7.24 -11.20
CA LEU A 20 -9.85 7.91 -11.16
C LEU A 20 -9.99 9.42 -10.91
N CYS A 21 -10.79 10.12 -11.71
CA CYS A 21 -11.01 11.55 -11.55
C CYS A 21 -11.54 11.91 -10.16
N ALA A 22 -12.52 11.15 -9.64
CA ALA A 22 -13.04 11.37 -8.30
C ALA A 22 -11.96 11.18 -7.23
N THR A 23 -11.14 10.13 -7.34
CA THR A 23 -10.06 9.87 -6.36
C THR A 23 -8.93 10.90 -6.41
N ILE A 24 -8.61 11.43 -7.60
CA ILE A 24 -7.68 12.55 -7.78
C ILE A 24 -8.23 13.81 -7.09
N ILE A 25 -9.51 14.12 -7.29
CA ILE A 25 -10.16 15.26 -6.65
C ILE A 25 -10.11 15.11 -5.13
N PHE A 26 -10.51 13.94 -4.59
CA PHE A 26 -10.44 13.70 -3.15
C PHE A 26 -9.02 13.81 -2.61
N ALA A 27 -8.02 13.30 -3.33
CA ALA A 27 -6.62 13.47 -2.94
C ALA A 27 -6.15 14.92 -2.95
N ALA A 28 -6.63 15.72 -3.91
CA ALA A 28 -6.32 17.14 -3.99
C ALA A 28 -7.01 17.98 -2.88
N LEU A 29 -8.15 17.54 -2.35
CA LEU A 29 -8.87 18.26 -1.28
C LEU A 29 -8.02 18.47 -0.02
N VAL A 30 -7.01 17.63 0.22
CA VAL A 30 -6.07 17.79 1.34
C VAL A 30 -5.32 19.14 1.28
N PHE A 31 -5.10 19.67 0.08
CA PHE A 31 -4.43 20.96 -0.11
C PHE A 31 -5.35 22.17 0.10
N VAL A 32 -6.67 21.97 0.17
CA VAL A 32 -7.62 23.06 0.42
C VAL A 32 -7.42 23.58 1.86
N PRO A 33 -7.22 24.89 2.06
CA PRO A 33 -7.12 25.49 3.39
C PRO A 33 -8.38 25.17 4.22
N GLY A 34 -8.19 24.76 5.47
CA GLY A 34 -9.29 24.43 6.40
C GLY A 34 -9.85 23.01 6.33
N LEU A 35 -9.52 22.20 5.31
CA LEU A 35 -10.01 20.81 5.21
C LEU A 35 -8.97 19.76 5.62
N GLY A 36 -7.72 19.92 5.22
CA GLY A 36 -6.69 18.93 5.55
C GLY A 36 -6.12 19.13 6.96
N MET A 37 -5.93 18.01 7.65
CA MET A 37 -5.33 17.89 8.98
C MET A 37 -3.86 17.47 8.85
N GLU A 38 -2.99 18.11 9.63
CA GLU A 38 -1.59 17.71 9.79
C GLU A 38 -1.45 16.69 10.92
N HIS A 39 -0.80 15.57 10.61
CA HIS A 39 -0.47 14.54 11.59
C HIS A 39 0.87 13.91 11.22
N GLY A 40 1.75 13.68 12.21
CA GLY A 40 3.08 13.10 11.96
C GLY A 40 3.97 13.90 11.00
N GLY A 41 3.80 15.23 10.95
CA GLY A 41 4.57 16.13 10.08
C GLY A 41 4.11 16.15 8.62
N ALA A 42 2.94 15.59 8.30
CA ALA A 42 2.38 15.62 6.95
C ALA A 42 0.87 15.91 6.94
N LYS A 43 0.45 16.74 5.98
CA LYS A 43 -0.97 17.01 5.70
C LYS A 43 -1.50 15.93 4.76
N ARG A 44 -2.12 14.89 5.31
CA ARG A 44 -2.57 13.68 4.58
C ARG A 44 -4.03 13.28 4.87
N TRP A 45 -4.61 13.87 5.91
CA TRP A 45 -5.91 13.46 6.44
C TRP A 45 -6.93 14.57 6.21
N ILE A 46 -8.19 14.20 6.04
CA ILE A 46 -9.33 15.12 6.04
C ILE A 46 -10.14 14.81 7.29
N ASP A 47 -10.41 15.83 8.09
CA ASP A 47 -11.32 15.71 9.22
C ASP A 47 -12.77 15.84 8.75
N LEU A 48 -13.58 14.81 8.97
CA LEU A 48 -15.02 14.85 8.70
C LEU A 48 -15.84 15.17 9.97
N GLY A 49 -15.18 15.57 11.06
CA GLY A 49 -15.76 15.89 12.36
C GLY A 49 -16.06 14.66 13.22
N VAL A 50 -16.53 13.57 12.59
CA VAL A 50 -16.84 12.30 13.29
C VAL A 50 -15.75 11.24 13.06
N THR A 51 -15.08 11.31 11.92
CA THR A 51 -14.01 10.37 11.54
C THR A 51 -12.97 11.09 10.69
N THR A 52 -11.76 10.55 10.65
CA THR A 52 -10.74 10.99 9.71
C THR A 52 -10.81 10.14 8.44
N PHE A 53 -10.56 10.79 7.30
CA PHE A 53 -10.49 10.15 6.00
C PHE A 53 -9.11 10.38 5.38
N GLN A 54 -8.47 9.33 4.87
CA GLN A 54 -7.18 9.42 4.19
C GLN A 54 -7.37 9.24 2.67
N PRO A 55 -7.38 10.33 1.88
CA PRO A 55 -7.63 10.24 0.44
C PRO A 55 -6.60 9.41 -0.34
N GLY A 56 -5.36 9.31 0.17
CA GLY A 56 -4.30 8.50 -0.45
C GLY A 56 -4.66 7.02 -0.57
N GLU A 57 -5.41 6.47 0.38
CA GLU A 57 -5.92 5.10 0.32
C GLU A 57 -6.88 4.90 -0.86
N LEU A 58 -7.79 5.86 -1.06
CA LEU A 58 -8.73 5.82 -2.17
C LEU A 58 -8.05 6.08 -3.52
N LEU A 59 -7.02 6.94 -3.55
CA LEU A 59 -6.24 7.22 -4.76
C LEU A 59 -5.56 5.96 -5.30
N LYS A 60 -4.91 5.15 -4.44
CA LYS A 60 -4.31 3.86 -4.83
C LYS A 60 -5.33 2.96 -5.53
N PHE A 61 -6.52 2.85 -4.93
CA PHE A 61 -7.62 2.07 -5.49
C PHE A 61 -8.05 2.57 -6.88
N GLY A 62 -8.34 3.87 -7.01
CA GLY A 62 -8.81 4.46 -8.28
C GLY A 62 -7.77 4.35 -9.40
N LEU A 63 -6.51 4.55 -9.06
CA LEU A 63 -5.35 4.32 -9.92
C LEU A 63 -5.34 2.88 -10.45
N VAL A 64 -5.43 1.87 -9.57
CA VAL A 64 -5.42 0.45 -9.96
C VAL A 64 -6.59 0.11 -10.87
N VAL A 65 -7.81 0.57 -10.56
CA VAL A 65 -9.00 0.32 -11.38
C VAL A 65 -8.82 0.88 -12.79
N TYR A 66 -8.31 2.11 -12.91
CA TYR A 66 -8.06 2.72 -14.21
C TYR A 66 -6.96 2.02 -15.00
N LEU A 67 -5.83 1.72 -14.36
CA LEU A 67 -4.71 1.05 -15.02
C LEU A 67 -5.11 -0.35 -15.51
N ALA A 68 -5.86 -1.12 -14.71
CA ALA A 68 -6.40 -2.41 -15.14
C ALA A 68 -7.32 -2.25 -16.37
N ALA A 69 -8.19 -1.24 -16.40
CA ALA A 69 -9.07 -0.98 -17.54
C ALA A 69 -8.28 -0.61 -18.81
N TRP A 70 -7.27 0.24 -18.67
CA TRP A 70 -6.40 0.66 -19.77
C TRP A 70 -5.60 -0.51 -20.35
N LEU A 71 -4.90 -1.26 -19.49
CA LEU A 71 -4.08 -2.39 -19.89
C LEU A 71 -4.92 -3.50 -20.54
N ALA A 72 -6.13 -3.76 -20.01
CA ALA A 72 -7.04 -4.72 -20.64
C ALA A 72 -7.53 -4.27 -22.03
N LEU A 73 -7.79 -2.97 -22.21
CA LEU A 73 -8.20 -2.41 -23.50
C LEU A 73 -7.09 -2.50 -24.55
N PHE A 74 -5.83 -2.27 -24.15
CA PHE A 74 -4.69 -2.22 -25.05
C PHE A 74 -3.75 -3.43 -24.96
N HIS A 75 -4.18 -4.56 -24.38
CA HIS A 75 -3.33 -5.74 -24.15
C HIS A 75 -2.56 -6.21 -25.40
N LYS A 76 -3.19 -6.20 -26.59
CA LYS A 76 -2.53 -6.59 -27.86
C LYS A 76 -1.44 -5.61 -28.32
N ARG A 77 -1.46 -4.38 -27.81
CA ARG A 77 -0.56 -3.27 -28.19
C ARG A 77 0.37 -2.86 -27.04
N ILE A 78 0.39 -3.60 -25.93
CA ILE A 78 1.16 -3.21 -24.73
C ILE A 78 2.67 -3.11 -24.97
N ARG A 79 3.21 -3.85 -25.96
CA ARG A 79 4.62 -3.77 -26.36
C ARG A 79 4.97 -2.48 -27.12
N SER A 80 3.96 -1.74 -27.59
CA SER A 80 4.17 -0.41 -28.16
C SER A 80 4.33 0.59 -27.02
N PRO A 81 5.40 1.41 -27.00
CA PRO A 81 5.63 2.38 -25.93
C PRO A 81 4.43 3.30 -25.67
N TYR A 82 3.74 3.72 -26.72
CA TYR A 82 2.58 4.62 -26.63
C TYR A 82 1.38 4.03 -25.89
N PHE A 83 1.21 2.70 -25.92
CA PHE A 83 0.06 2.02 -25.31
C PHE A 83 0.42 1.22 -24.05
N GLY A 84 1.71 0.94 -23.84
CA GLY A 84 2.25 0.29 -22.64
C GLY A 84 2.84 1.28 -21.65
N ILE A 85 4.12 1.62 -21.83
CA ILE A 85 4.88 2.34 -20.82
C ILE A 85 4.42 3.79 -20.62
N VAL A 86 4.00 4.49 -21.68
CA VAL A 86 3.56 5.89 -21.56
C VAL A 86 2.35 6.04 -20.61
N PRO A 87 1.26 5.27 -20.76
CA PRO A 87 0.15 5.24 -19.79
C PRO A 87 0.57 4.91 -18.36
N LEU A 88 1.53 3.99 -18.18
CA LEU A 88 2.07 3.66 -16.87
C LEU A 88 2.86 4.82 -16.27
N MET A 89 3.62 5.55 -17.09
CA MET A 89 4.34 6.76 -16.66
C MET A 89 3.38 7.88 -16.29
N ILE A 90 2.25 8.04 -17.00
CA ILE A 90 1.19 8.97 -16.62
C ILE A 90 0.58 8.58 -15.27
N PHE A 91 0.30 7.28 -15.07
CA PHE A 91 -0.16 6.75 -13.80
C PHE A 91 0.81 7.11 -12.66
N PHE A 92 2.13 6.88 -12.85
CA PHE A 92 3.13 7.21 -11.84
C PHE A 92 3.28 8.72 -11.65
N ALA A 93 3.16 9.53 -12.71
CA ALA A 93 3.21 10.98 -12.60
C ALA A 93 2.04 11.54 -11.78
N ILE A 94 0.82 11.03 -12.00
CA ILE A 94 -0.37 11.41 -11.22
C ILE A 94 -0.18 11.02 -9.75
N ALA A 95 0.22 9.76 -9.50
CA ALA A 95 0.45 9.26 -8.15
C ALA A 95 1.54 10.06 -7.43
N ALA A 96 2.68 10.29 -8.09
CA ALA A 96 3.81 11.04 -7.56
C ALA A 96 3.43 12.49 -7.26
N GLY A 97 2.75 13.17 -8.21
CA GLY A 97 2.39 14.58 -8.06
C GLY A 97 1.50 14.84 -6.84
N LEU A 98 0.53 13.97 -6.58
CA LEU A 98 -0.36 14.11 -5.43
C LEU A 98 0.28 13.60 -4.12
N LEU A 99 0.83 12.39 -4.12
CA LEU A 99 1.29 11.74 -2.88
C LEU A 99 2.60 12.34 -2.39
N LEU A 100 3.56 12.64 -3.28
CA LEU A 100 4.84 13.24 -2.87
C LEU A 100 4.69 14.71 -2.48
N ALA A 101 3.61 15.38 -2.90
CA ALA A 101 3.23 16.70 -2.39
C ALA A 101 2.59 16.62 -0.98
N GLN A 102 2.10 15.45 -0.56
CA GLN A 102 1.61 15.16 0.81
C GLN A 102 2.69 14.49 1.69
N PRO A 103 3.97 14.76 1.41
CA PRO A 103 5.11 13.92 1.80
C PRO A 103 4.92 12.39 1.95
N ASP A 104 4.02 11.73 1.20
CA ASP A 104 3.62 10.33 1.41
C ASP A 104 4.33 9.36 0.45
N PHE A 105 5.58 9.00 0.80
CA PHE A 105 6.39 8.07 0.02
C PHE A 105 5.93 6.62 0.12
N GLY A 106 5.40 6.20 1.28
CA GLY A 106 4.98 4.83 1.51
C GLY A 106 3.81 4.46 0.60
N THR A 107 2.76 5.29 0.61
CA THR A 107 1.59 5.12 -0.24
C THR A 107 1.96 5.15 -1.72
N PHE A 108 2.89 6.04 -2.12
CA PHE A 108 3.39 6.09 -3.50
C PHE A 108 4.13 4.81 -3.89
N ALA A 109 5.04 4.31 -3.05
CA ALA A 109 5.78 3.08 -3.32
C ALA A 109 4.86 1.85 -3.46
N ILE A 110 3.81 1.77 -2.63
CA ILE A 110 2.80 0.71 -2.72
C ILE A 110 2.01 0.82 -4.03
N ALA A 111 1.57 2.02 -4.41
CA ALA A 111 0.90 2.26 -5.70
C ALA A 111 1.82 1.90 -6.88
N ALA A 112 3.11 2.22 -6.75
CA ALA A 112 4.14 1.93 -7.75
C ALA A 112 4.33 0.43 -7.94
N ALA A 113 4.44 -0.32 -6.83
CA ALA A 113 4.55 -1.77 -6.82
C ALA A 113 3.32 -2.43 -7.49
N ALA A 114 2.10 -1.98 -7.17
CA ALA A 114 0.88 -2.48 -7.81
C ALA A 114 0.83 -2.18 -9.31
N GLY A 115 1.21 -0.96 -9.72
CA GLY A 115 1.31 -0.57 -11.13
C GLY A 115 2.31 -1.45 -11.91
N ALA A 116 3.50 -1.66 -11.34
CA ALA A 116 4.53 -2.51 -11.93
C ALA A 116 4.08 -3.98 -12.02
N ALA A 117 3.47 -4.53 -10.96
CA ALA A 117 2.95 -5.89 -10.95
C ALA A 117 1.89 -6.12 -12.04
N MET A 118 0.95 -5.18 -12.22
CA MET A 118 -0.03 -5.25 -13.29
C MET A 118 0.61 -5.14 -14.68
N PHE A 119 1.60 -4.24 -14.85
CA PHE A 119 2.27 -4.06 -16.14
C PHE A 119 3.06 -5.29 -16.58
N ILE A 120 3.78 -5.92 -15.64
CA ILE A 120 4.47 -7.20 -15.85
C ILE A 120 3.45 -8.28 -16.21
N THR A 121 2.36 -8.38 -15.44
CA THR A 121 1.32 -9.40 -15.66
C THR A 121 0.60 -9.22 -17.00
N ALA A 122 0.45 -7.98 -17.47
CA ALA A 122 -0.18 -7.69 -18.75
C ALA A 122 0.71 -8.06 -19.96
N GLY A 123 1.93 -8.56 -19.75
CA GLY A 123 2.82 -9.05 -20.81
C GLY A 123 3.70 -7.96 -21.43
N ALA A 124 4.09 -6.96 -20.63
CA ALA A 124 5.02 -5.92 -21.04
C ALA A 124 6.36 -6.48 -21.57
N ALA A 125 7.00 -5.75 -22.49
CA ALA A 125 8.30 -6.14 -23.00
C ALA A 125 9.38 -6.00 -21.92
N ILE A 126 10.36 -6.90 -21.88
CA ILE A 126 11.49 -6.85 -20.94
C ILE A 126 12.21 -5.49 -21.00
N ARG A 127 12.36 -4.92 -22.22
CA ARG A 127 12.89 -3.57 -22.41
C ARG A 127 12.16 -2.53 -21.55
N ASP A 128 10.83 -2.56 -21.56
CA ASP A 128 10.00 -1.58 -20.86
C ASP A 128 10.08 -1.79 -19.34
N ILE A 129 10.23 -3.04 -18.88
CA ILE A 129 10.47 -3.38 -17.47
C ILE A 129 11.82 -2.83 -17.01
N VAL A 130 12.89 -3.07 -17.77
CA VAL A 130 14.25 -2.57 -17.46
C VAL A 130 14.25 -1.04 -17.44
N LEU A 131 13.60 -0.39 -18.41
CA LEU A 131 13.48 1.07 -18.46
C LEU A 131 12.72 1.59 -17.24
N LEU A 132 11.64 0.91 -16.83
CA LEU A 132 10.88 1.27 -15.65
C LEU A 132 11.72 1.15 -14.37
N SER A 133 12.51 0.07 -14.23
CA SER A 133 13.42 -0.10 -13.11
C SER A 133 14.49 0.99 -13.06
N LEU A 134 15.07 1.37 -14.21
CA LEU A 134 16.04 2.47 -14.31
C LEU A 134 15.41 3.81 -13.90
N ILE A 135 14.21 4.13 -14.41
CA ILE A 135 13.48 5.34 -14.03
C ILE A 135 13.18 5.34 -12.53
N GLY A 136 12.75 4.20 -11.97
CA GLY A 136 12.50 4.05 -10.54
C GLY A 136 13.75 4.31 -9.70
N LEU A 137 14.90 3.78 -10.12
CA LEU A 137 16.18 4.00 -9.45
C LEU A 137 16.61 5.48 -9.51
N ILE A 138 16.48 6.13 -10.67
CA ILE A 138 16.78 7.55 -10.84
C ILE A 138 15.84 8.39 -9.98
N ALA A 139 14.55 8.07 -9.95
CA ALA A 139 13.57 8.77 -9.11
C ALA A 139 13.90 8.60 -7.63
N PHE A 140 14.28 7.40 -7.20
CA PHE A 140 14.71 7.12 -5.83
C PHE A 140 15.95 7.94 -5.45
N ALA A 141 16.99 7.93 -6.29
CA ALA A 141 18.19 8.72 -6.08
C ALA A 141 17.91 10.23 -6.07
N GLY A 142 17.05 10.71 -6.98
CA GLY A 142 16.60 12.10 -7.00
C GLY A 142 15.83 12.48 -5.74
N MET A 143 14.96 11.61 -5.22
CA MET A 143 14.26 11.86 -3.96
C MET A 143 15.24 11.95 -2.78
N ALA A 144 16.26 11.09 -2.74
CA ALA A 144 17.35 11.22 -1.77
C ALA A 144 18.03 12.59 -1.90
N LEU A 145 18.39 13.05 -3.09
CA LEU A 145 19.12 14.32 -3.21
C LEU A 145 18.26 15.56 -2.93
N PHE A 146 16.97 15.55 -3.31
CA PHE A 146 16.13 16.76 -3.34
C PHE A 146 15.08 16.85 -2.22
N ARG A 147 14.96 15.83 -1.35
CA ARG A 147 13.99 15.83 -0.24
C ARG A 147 14.70 15.56 1.09
N PRO A 148 15.00 16.59 1.89
CA PRO A 148 15.67 16.44 3.18
C PRO A 148 14.98 15.44 4.11
N TYR A 149 13.65 15.46 4.16
CA TYR A 149 12.84 14.51 4.94
C TYR A 149 13.07 13.04 4.55
N PHE A 150 13.26 12.78 3.26
CA PHE A 150 13.50 11.42 2.78
C PHE A 150 14.91 10.94 3.13
N LEU A 151 15.90 11.84 3.05
CA LEU A 151 17.25 11.55 3.56
C LEU A 151 17.26 11.24 5.03
N GLU A 152 16.52 12.01 5.84
CA GLU A 152 16.42 11.80 7.28
C GLU A 152 15.84 10.41 7.60
N ARG A 153 14.85 9.94 6.83
CA ARG A 153 14.33 8.56 6.97
C ARG A 153 15.36 7.50 6.58
N ILE A 154 16.16 7.73 5.54
CA ILE A 154 17.24 6.81 5.16
C ILE A 154 18.37 6.82 6.19
N SER A 155 18.78 7.98 6.69
CA SER A 155 19.83 8.10 7.69
C SER A 155 19.40 7.45 9.00
N THR A 156 18.16 7.67 9.44
CA THR A 156 17.58 7.04 10.64
C THR A 156 17.51 5.52 10.50
N PHE A 157 17.20 5.02 9.30
CA PHE A 157 17.20 3.58 9.02
C PHE A 157 18.61 2.96 9.12
N LEU A 158 19.63 3.63 8.57
CA LEU A 158 21.02 3.15 8.59
C LEU A 158 21.68 3.30 9.96
N HIS A 159 21.38 4.39 10.67
CA HIS A 159 21.93 4.71 11.98
C HIS A 159 20.79 5.08 12.94
N PRO A 160 20.07 4.08 13.49
CA PRO A 160 18.98 4.31 14.43
C PRO A 160 19.52 4.63 15.83
N ASP A 161 20.50 5.53 15.95
CA ASP A 161 21.18 5.87 17.21
C ASP A 161 20.50 7.01 17.96
N ASP A 162 19.57 7.72 17.30
CA ASP A 162 18.80 8.77 17.91
C ASP A 162 17.81 8.22 18.96
N PHE A 163 17.89 8.80 20.15
CA PHE A 163 17.00 8.50 21.29
C PHE A 163 15.66 9.24 21.22
N GLN A 164 15.39 9.97 20.13
CA GLN A 164 14.14 10.71 19.92
C GLN A 164 13.57 10.47 18.51
N GLY A 165 12.27 10.74 18.34
CA GLY A 165 11.61 10.68 17.04
C GLY A 165 11.59 9.29 16.38
N SER A 166 11.91 9.24 15.09
CA SER A 166 11.81 8.02 14.27
C SER A 166 12.82 6.93 14.69
N GLY A 167 14.04 7.30 15.11
CA GLY A 167 15.05 6.33 15.56
C GLY A 167 14.64 5.60 16.84
N TYR A 168 14.03 6.34 17.77
CA TYR A 168 13.43 5.79 18.97
C TYR A 168 12.30 4.80 18.66
N GLN A 169 11.41 5.13 17.71
CA GLN A 169 10.33 4.24 17.30
C GLN A 169 10.85 2.91 16.75
N ILE A 170 11.87 2.93 15.87
CA ILE A 170 12.48 1.70 15.35
C ILE A 170 13.11 0.88 16.47
N ARG A 171 13.88 1.50 17.37
CA ARG A 171 14.51 0.80 18.49
C ARG A 171 13.48 0.13 19.38
N GLN A 172 12.40 0.83 19.75
CA GLN A 172 11.36 0.24 20.58
C GLN A 172 10.60 -0.87 19.86
N ALA A 173 10.39 -0.75 18.54
CA ALA A 173 9.80 -1.81 17.74
C ALA A 173 10.68 -3.08 17.77
N LEU A 174 11.99 -2.94 17.60
CA LEU A 174 12.93 -4.07 17.67
C LEU A 174 13.00 -4.69 19.08
N ILE A 175 12.97 -3.87 20.13
CA ILE A 175 12.90 -4.36 21.51
C ILE A 175 11.60 -5.13 21.75
N ALA A 176 10.46 -4.62 21.29
CA ALA A 176 9.16 -5.30 21.40
C ALA A 176 9.21 -6.68 20.72
N VAL A 177 9.63 -6.72 19.45
CA VAL A 177 9.77 -7.95 18.67
C VAL A 177 10.70 -8.94 19.38
N GLY A 178 11.88 -8.49 19.83
CA GLY A 178 12.83 -9.34 20.53
C GLY A 178 12.32 -9.86 21.88
N SER A 179 11.56 -9.04 22.61
CA SER A 179 11.03 -9.38 23.94
C SER A 179 9.89 -10.39 23.94
N GLY A 180 9.27 -10.65 22.78
CA GLY A 180 8.24 -11.68 22.61
C GLY A 180 8.78 -13.12 22.68
N GLY A 181 10.07 -13.36 22.45
CA GLY A 181 10.62 -14.72 22.45
C GLY A 181 9.89 -15.66 21.47
N LEU A 182 9.78 -16.95 21.80
CA LEU A 182 9.15 -17.93 20.90
C LEU A 182 7.61 -17.88 20.93
N LEU A 183 7.01 -17.78 22.12
CA LEU A 183 5.56 -17.92 22.34
C LEU A 183 4.84 -16.60 22.67
N GLY A 184 5.57 -15.52 22.86
CA GLY A 184 5.01 -14.23 23.26
C GLY A 184 4.85 -14.07 24.76
N ARG A 185 4.50 -12.86 25.17
CA ARG A 185 4.16 -12.50 26.56
C ARG A 185 2.71 -12.81 26.93
N GLY A 186 1.86 -13.11 25.94
CA GLY A 186 0.43 -13.31 26.10
C GLY A 186 -0.39 -12.12 25.60
N PHE A 187 -1.62 -12.40 25.17
CA PHE A 187 -2.53 -11.38 24.64
C PHE A 187 -2.79 -10.28 25.66
N GLY A 188 -2.65 -9.03 25.22
CA GLY A 188 -2.84 -7.89 26.09
C GLY A 188 -1.64 -7.57 27.00
N GLN A 189 -0.58 -8.38 27.01
CA GLN A 189 0.57 -8.26 27.92
C GLN A 189 1.81 -7.62 27.28
N SER A 190 1.68 -6.95 26.13
CA SER A 190 2.77 -6.11 25.61
C SER A 190 3.08 -4.99 26.60
N VAL A 191 4.35 -4.85 26.97
CA VAL A 191 4.84 -3.75 27.81
C VAL A 191 5.10 -2.53 26.95
N GLN A 192 5.58 -2.74 25.72
CA GLN A 192 5.99 -1.64 24.83
C GLN A 192 4.81 -0.78 24.38
N LYS A 193 3.61 -1.37 24.22
CA LYS A 193 2.42 -0.63 23.77
C LYS A 193 1.92 0.46 24.72
N PHE A 194 2.25 0.42 26.01
CA PHE A 194 1.65 1.33 26.98
C PHE A 194 2.31 2.70 27.01
N ASN A 195 3.65 2.77 27.02
CA ASN A 195 4.37 4.03 27.22
C ASN A 195 5.60 4.20 26.31
N TYR A 196 6.01 3.16 25.60
CA TYR A 196 7.32 3.15 24.94
C TYR A 196 7.22 3.23 23.44
N LEU A 197 6.26 2.56 22.82
CA LEU A 197 6.17 2.44 21.37
C LEU A 197 5.20 3.49 20.79
N PRO A 198 5.68 4.47 20.00
CA PRO A 198 4.81 5.40 19.28
C PRO A 198 3.89 4.67 18.31
N GLU A 199 2.66 5.16 18.13
CA GLU A 199 1.67 4.59 17.20
C GLU A 199 1.42 3.08 17.39
N ALA A 200 1.42 2.60 18.65
CA ALA A 200 1.27 1.19 19.00
C ALA A 200 -0.02 0.55 18.46
N HIS A 201 -1.10 1.32 18.32
CA HIS A 201 -2.37 0.85 17.75
C HIS A 201 -2.44 0.99 16.22
N GLY A 202 -1.58 1.83 15.63
CA GLY A 202 -1.54 2.13 14.20
C GLY A 202 -0.37 1.44 13.52
N ASP A 203 0.63 2.23 13.14
CA ASP A 203 1.74 1.79 12.29
C ASP A 203 2.68 0.79 12.98
N SER A 204 2.76 0.81 14.31
CA SER A 204 3.67 -0.06 15.08
C SER A 204 3.00 -1.36 15.57
N ILE A 205 1.78 -1.66 15.13
CA ILE A 205 0.99 -2.79 15.65
C ILE A 205 1.68 -4.15 15.45
N PHE A 206 2.47 -4.32 14.40
CA PHE A 206 3.20 -5.57 14.18
C PHE A 206 4.20 -5.86 15.30
N ALA A 207 4.89 -4.83 15.80
CA ALA A 207 5.84 -4.97 16.89
C ALA A 207 5.14 -5.35 18.20
N VAL A 208 3.95 -4.79 18.45
CA VAL A 208 3.08 -5.19 19.57
C VAL A 208 2.63 -6.64 19.41
N ALA A 209 2.15 -7.04 18.24
CA ALA A 209 1.73 -8.41 17.97
C ALA A 209 2.88 -9.41 18.12
N ALA A 210 4.09 -9.03 17.71
CA ALA A 210 5.30 -9.84 17.89
C ALA A 210 5.68 -9.98 19.37
N GLU A 211 5.51 -8.95 20.18
CA GLU A 211 5.72 -9.05 21.63
C GLU A 211 4.67 -9.96 22.31
N GLU A 212 3.39 -9.83 21.94
CA GLU A 212 2.30 -10.56 22.57
C GLU A 212 2.24 -12.04 22.15
N PHE A 213 2.50 -12.35 20.88
CA PHE A 213 2.38 -13.71 20.33
C PHE A 213 3.72 -14.37 19.96
N GLY A 214 4.83 -13.66 20.10
CA GLY A 214 6.17 -14.16 19.85
C GLY A 214 6.43 -14.55 18.40
N LEU A 215 7.53 -15.26 18.18
CA LEU A 215 7.95 -15.73 16.86
C LEU A 215 6.89 -16.58 16.16
N VAL A 216 6.20 -17.45 16.91
CA VAL A 216 5.16 -18.33 16.34
C VAL A 216 4.00 -17.52 15.80
N GLY A 217 3.49 -16.55 16.57
CA GLY A 217 2.39 -15.69 16.13
C GLY A 217 2.77 -14.78 14.96
N SER A 218 3.96 -14.17 15.01
CA SER A 218 4.48 -13.35 13.90
C SER A 218 4.63 -14.16 12.62
N THR A 219 5.15 -15.40 12.72
CA THR A 219 5.30 -16.29 11.57
C THR A 219 3.94 -16.68 11.00
N LEU A 220 2.98 -17.03 11.86
CA LEU A 220 1.61 -17.34 11.43
C LEU A 220 0.96 -16.15 10.70
N LEU A 221 1.14 -14.94 11.21
CA LEU A 221 0.63 -13.72 10.59
C LEU A 221 1.23 -13.49 9.20
N VAL A 222 2.56 -13.63 9.06
CA VAL A 222 3.24 -13.54 7.76
C VAL A 222 2.73 -14.62 6.79
N LEU A 223 2.55 -15.85 7.28
CA LEU A 223 1.98 -16.95 6.48
C LEU A 223 0.55 -16.64 6.01
N CYS A 224 -0.28 -16.01 6.84
CA CYS A 224 -1.62 -15.57 6.44
C CYS A 224 -1.57 -14.59 5.26
N TYR A 225 -0.68 -13.59 5.29
CA TYR A 225 -0.51 -12.67 4.15
C TYR A 225 0.05 -13.36 2.91
N LEU A 226 0.98 -14.32 3.08
CA LEU A 226 1.51 -15.09 1.97
C LEU A 226 0.42 -15.95 1.31
N LEU A 227 -0.38 -16.66 2.11
CA LEU A 227 -1.52 -17.44 1.62
C LEU A 227 -2.57 -16.55 0.96
N PHE A 228 -2.84 -15.37 1.51
CA PHE A 228 -3.71 -14.38 0.89
C PHE A 228 -3.17 -13.95 -0.48
N ALA A 229 -1.88 -13.63 -0.58
CA ALA A 229 -1.23 -13.25 -1.83
C ALA A 229 -1.31 -14.36 -2.88
N LEU A 230 -0.93 -15.59 -2.52
CA LEU A 230 -0.94 -16.74 -3.41
C LEU A 230 -2.37 -17.06 -3.88
N ARG A 231 -3.33 -17.07 -2.96
CA ARG A 231 -4.73 -17.34 -3.30
C ARG A 231 -5.31 -16.25 -4.18
N GLY A 232 -4.96 -15.00 -3.90
CA GLY A 232 -5.34 -13.86 -4.71
C GLY A 232 -4.80 -13.96 -6.13
N LEU A 233 -3.48 -14.18 -6.29
CA LEU A 233 -2.85 -14.29 -7.61
C LEU A 233 -3.44 -15.47 -8.40
N TRP A 234 -3.76 -16.58 -7.72
CA TRP A 234 -4.47 -17.69 -8.32
C TRP A 234 -5.87 -17.29 -8.84
N ILE A 235 -6.62 -16.45 -8.11
CA ILE A 235 -7.90 -15.89 -8.58
C ILE A 235 -7.68 -15.01 -9.82
N GLY A 236 -6.63 -14.18 -9.82
CA GLY A 236 -6.28 -13.33 -10.96
C GLY A 236 -5.95 -14.14 -12.22
N ALA A 237 -5.22 -15.24 -12.06
CA ALA A 237 -4.84 -16.14 -13.16
C ALA A 237 -6.04 -16.89 -13.79
N HIS A 238 -7.09 -17.16 -13.01
CA HIS A 238 -8.30 -17.86 -13.46
C HIS A 238 -9.49 -16.91 -13.68
N ALA A 239 -9.23 -15.60 -13.72
CA ALA A 239 -10.27 -14.61 -13.95
C ALA A 239 -10.92 -14.80 -15.34
N PRO A 240 -12.22 -14.47 -15.48
CA PRO A 240 -12.95 -14.67 -16.74
C PRO A 240 -12.42 -13.85 -17.91
N ASP A 241 -11.77 -12.72 -17.63
CA ASP A 241 -11.19 -11.84 -18.65
C ASP A 241 -9.98 -11.06 -18.10
N MET A 242 -9.22 -10.47 -19.02
CA MET A 242 -8.00 -9.72 -18.73
C MET A 242 -8.19 -8.57 -17.73
N PHE A 243 -9.32 -7.85 -17.78
CA PHE A 243 -9.57 -6.77 -16.82
C PHE A 243 -9.76 -7.34 -15.41
N GLY A 244 -10.55 -8.41 -15.27
CA GLY A 244 -10.72 -9.09 -13.98
C GLY A 244 -9.39 -9.60 -13.42
N GLY A 245 -8.54 -10.20 -14.26
CA GLY A 245 -7.22 -10.70 -13.86
C GLY A 245 -6.29 -9.60 -13.38
N LEU A 246 -6.16 -8.52 -14.16
CA LEU A 246 -5.30 -7.38 -13.82
C LEU A 246 -5.81 -6.61 -12.61
N LEU A 247 -7.13 -6.42 -12.49
CA LEU A 247 -7.73 -5.77 -11.33
C LEU A 247 -7.46 -6.56 -10.06
N ALA A 248 -7.64 -7.89 -10.08
CA ALA A 248 -7.30 -8.74 -8.95
C ALA A 248 -5.83 -8.57 -8.57
N VAL A 249 -4.90 -8.73 -9.52
CA VAL A 249 -3.45 -8.59 -9.28
C VAL A 249 -3.12 -7.24 -8.65
N GLY A 250 -3.66 -6.14 -9.18
CA GLY A 250 -3.43 -4.81 -8.62
C GLY A 250 -3.90 -4.68 -7.17
N LEU A 251 -5.15 -5.08 -6.88
CA LEU A 251 -5.72 -4.97 -5.53
C LEU A 251 -5.02 -5.87 -4.51
N ILE A 252 -4.66 -7.09 -4.90
CA ILE A 252 -3.91 -8.02 -4.04
C ILE A 252 -2.52 -7.45 -3.77
N THR A 253 -1.87 -6.87 -4.78
CA THR A 253 -0.57 -6.24 -4.63
C THR A 253 -0.64 -5.04 -3.69
N LEU A 254 -1.68 -4.20 -3.74
CA LEU A 254 -1.86 -3.09 -2.79
C LEU A 254 -1.86 -3.60 -1.34
N ILE A 255 -2.73 -4.57 -1.03
CA ILE A 255 -2.88 -5.12 0.32
C ILE A 255 -1.59 -5.78 0.80
N THR A 256 -0.97 -6.61 -0.05
CA THR A 256 0.19 -7.42 0.32
C THR A 256 1.47 -6.60 0.39
N ALA A 257 1.69 -5.67 -0.56
CA ALA A 257 2.85 -4.77 -0.53
C ALA A 257 2.77 -3.82 0.67
N GLN A 258 1.58 -3.28 0.99
CA GLN A 258 1.42 -2.43 2.17
C GLN A 258 1.72 -3.17 3.47
N SER A 259 1.21 -4.39 3.60
CA SER A 259 1.45 -5.23 4.78
C SER A 259 2.91 -5.64 4.88
N PHE A 260 3.55 -6.00 3.76
CA PHE A 260 4.98 -6.29 3.68
C PHE A 260 5.83 -5.09 4.10
N VAL A 261 5.54 -3.90 3.57
CA VAL A 261 6.26 -2.66 3.91
C VAL A 261 6.14 -2.37 5.40
N ASN A 262 4.93 -2.46 5.99
CA ASN A 262 4.75 -2.25 7.43
C ASN A 262 5.59 -3.22 8.27
N ILE A 263 5.48 -4.53 8.00
CA ILE A 263 6.21 -5.57 8.73
C ILE A 263 7.73 -5.37 8.58
N ALA A 264 8.20 -5.12 7.36
CA ALA A 264 9.60 -4.89 7.07
C ALA A 264 10.14 -3.63 7.77
N SER A 265 9.35 -2.54 7.83
CA SER A 265 9.72 -1.34 8.57
C SER A 265 9.84 -1.60 10.08
N MET A 266 8.95 -2.39 10.67
CA MET A 266 9.02 -2.75 12.10
C MET A 266 10.19 -3.67 12.45
N LEU A 267 10.68 -4.43 11.48
CA LEU A 267 11.87 -5.29 11.60
C LEU A 267 13.17 -4.56 11.21
N ASN A 268 13.12 -3.26 10.94
CA ASN A 268 14.25 -2.47 10.42
C ASN A 268 14.89 -3.07 9.16
N LEU A 269 14.08 -3.65 8.27
CA LEU A 269 14.49 -4.12 6.93
C LEU A 269 14.22 -3.08 5.84
N LEU A 270 13.31 -2.14 6.11
CA LEU A 270 13.01 -0.97 5.28
C LEU A 270 12.90 0.28 6.16
N PRO A 271 13.09 1.49 5.61
CA PRO A 271 12.84 2.73 6.33
C PRO A 271 11.39 2.81 6.84
N LEU A 272 11.16 3.50 7.96
CA LEU A 272 9.80 3.75 8.45
C LEU A 272 8.99 4.53 7.41
N THR A 273 7.90 3.93 6.95
CA THR A 273 7.01 4.54 5.95
C THR A 273 5.81 5.24 6.56
N GLY A 274 5.31 4.73 7.70
CA GLY A 274 4.10 5.23 8.37
C GLY A 274 2.82 4.77 7.66
N VAL A 275 2.82 3.53 7.17
CA VAL A 275 1.65 2.90 6.53
C VAL A 275 1.09 1.83 7.47
N PRO A 276 -0.24 1.72 7.60
CA PRO A 276 -0.84 0.76 8.52
C PRO A 276 -0.76 -0.68 7.99
N LEU A 277 -0.65 -1.64 8.90
CA LEU A 277 -0.78 -3.07 8.62
C LEU A 277 -2.25 -3.41 8.30
N VAL A 278 -2.52 -3.78 7.05
CA VAL A 278 -3.89 -3.97 6.55
C VAL A 278 -4.60 -5.11 7.30
N PHE A 279 -5.82 -4.89 7.79
CA PHE A 279 -6.62 -5.82 8.63
C PHE A 279 -6.20 -5.98 10.10
N VAL A 280 -5.07 -5.40 10.52
CA VAL A 280 -4.59 -5.51 11.91
C VAL A 280 -4.50 -4.15 12.59
N SER A 281 -3.92 -3.15 11.93
CA SER A 281 -3.81 -1.79 12.46
C SER A 281 -5.16 -1.09 12.59
N HIS A 282 -5.25 -0.18 13.55
CA HIS A 282 -6.35 0.76 13.69
C HIS A 282 -6.27 1.89 12.64
N GLY A 283 -6.51 1.55 11.37
CA GLY A 283 -6.57 2.48 10.25
C GLY A 283 -7.96 2.50 9.63
N GLY A 284 -8.84 3.42 10.07
CA GLY A 284 -10.25 3.41 9.66
C GLY A 284 -10.46 3.45 8.14
N THR A 285 -9.79 4.37 7.44
CA THR A 285 -9.90 4.46 5.97
C THR A 285 -9.23 3.29 5.27
N ALA A 286 -8.01 2.92 5.67
CA ALA A 286 -7.27 1.81 5.07
C ALA A 286 -8.03 0.49 5.19
N LEU A 287 -8.62 0.20 6.36
CA LEU A 287 -9.45 -0.99 6.57
C LEU A 287 -10.71 -0.96 5.70
N LEU A 288 -11.39 0.18 5.60
CA LEU A 288 -12.60 0.31 4.77
C LEU A 288 -12.27 0.04 3.30
N VAL A 289 -11.21 0.66 2.77
CA VAL A 289 -10.77 0.48 1.39
C VAL A 289 -10.36 -0.98 1.16
N ALA A 290 -9.51 -1.56 2.01
CA ALA A 290 -9.10 -2.97 1.88
C ALA A 290 -10.30 -3.93 1.93
N MET A 291 -11.31 -3.66 2.77
CA MET A 291 -12.57 -4.42 2.80
C MET A 291 -13.39 -4.25 1.52
N ALA A 292 -13.32 -3.11 0.83
CA ALA A 292 -13.93 -2.92 -0.48
C ALA A 292 -13.14 -3.70 -1.55
N GLU A 293 -11.82 -3.61 -1.54
CA GLU A 293 -10.92 -4.33 -2.46
C GLU A 293 -11.12 -5.85 -2.40
N VAL A 294 -11.15 -6.43 -1.19
CA VAL A 294 -11.47 -7.85 -0.97
C VAL A 294 -12.87 -8.18 -1.51
N GLY A 295 -13.84 -7.29 -1.34
CA GLY A 295 -15.17 -7.45 -1.92
C GLY A 295 -15.12 -7.62 -3.45
N ILE A 296 -14.29 -6.83 -4.14
CA ILE A 296 -14.11 -6.91 -5.59
C ILE A 296 -13.38 -8.21 -5.98
N ILE A 297 -12.33 -8.59 -5.25
CA ILE A 297 -11.60 -9.84 -5.48
C ILE A 297 -12.55 -11.06 -5.35
N LEU A 298 -13.39 -11.07 -4.31
CA LEU A 298 -14.41 -12.10 -4.13
C LEU A 298 -15.45 -12.11 -5.26
N ASN A 299 -15.85 -10.93 -5.73
CA ASN A 299 -16.75 -10.81 -6.89
C ASN A 299 -16.13 -11.46 -8.14
N ILE A 300 -14.86 -11.17 -8.43
CA ILE A 300 -14.13 -11.76 -9.58
C ILE A 300 -14.05 -13.28 -9.41
N SER A 301 -13.71 -13.77 -8.21
CA SER A 301 -13.61 -15.21 -7.93
C SER A 301 -14.92 -15.97 -8.17
N ARG A 302 -16.09 -15.32 -8.09
CA ARG A 302 -17.38 -15.97 -8.37
C ARG A 302 -17.59 -16.24 -9.87
N TYR A 303 -17.00 -15.43 -10.74
CA TYR A 303 -17.13 -15.56 -12.19
C TYR A 303 -15.90 -16.21 -12.84
N ARG A 304 -14.99 -16.78 -12.05
CA ARG A 304 -13.77 -17.42 -12.54
C ARG A 304 -14.10 -18.64 -13.41
N ASN A 305 -13.31 -18.88 -14.44
CA ASN A 305 -13.41 -20.09 -15.25
C ASN A 305 -12.70 -21.21 -14.47
N VAL A 306 -13.46 -22.14 -13.89
CA VAL A 306 -12.92 -23.39 -13.31
C VAL A 306 -13.18 -24.52 -14.28
#